data_AF-A0ABD5JP33-F1
#
_entry.id   AF-A0ABD5JP33-F1
#
_cell.length_a   1.000
_cell.length_b   1.000
_cell.length_c   1.000
_cell.angle_alpha   90.00
_cell.angle_beta   90.00
_cell.angle_gamma   90.00
#
_symmetry.space_group_name_H-M   'P 1'
#
loop_
_entity.id
_entity.type
_entity.pdbx_description
1 polymer ?
#
loop_
_entity_poly.entity_id
_entity_poly.type
_entity_poly.pdbx_seq_one_letter_code
_entity_poly.pdbx_strand_id
1 'polypeptide(L)'
;AYDRAYKTDPTSAFGGIIAFNRELDAETAQAIISRQFVEVIIAPSASEEALKITAAKQNVRVLTCGQWGERVPGLDFKRVNGGLLVQDRDLGMVGAEELRVVTKRQPSEQELRDALFCWKVAKFVKSNAIVYVKNNMTIGIGAGQMSRVYS
;
A
#
# COMPACT_ATOMS: atom_id res chain seq x y z
N ALA A 1 6.44 6.13 -9.27
CA ALA A 1 5.57 5.17 -8.55
C ALA A 1 4.27 5.82 -8.09
N TYR A 2 4.36 7.02 -7.48
CA TYR A 2 3.21 7.85 -7.11
C TYR A 2 2.14 7.96 -8.21
N ASP A 3 2.52 8.34 -9.44
CA ASP A 3 1.56 8.49 -10.55
C ASP A 3 0.76 7.21 -10.84
N ARG A 4 1.40 6.04 -10.70
CA ARG A 4 0.72 4.76 -10.90
C ARG A 4 -0.29 4.53 -9.78
N ALA A 5 0.08 4.74 -8.52
CA ALA A 5 -0.84 4.58 -7.39
C ALA A 5 -2.02 5.57 -7.46
N TYR A 6 -1.76 6.84 -7.80
CA TYR A 6 -2.80 7.86 -7.93
C TYR A 6 -3.85 7.51 -9.00
N LYS A 7 -3.42 6.91 -10.11
CA LYS A 7 -4.32 6.49 -11.21
C LYS A 7 -5.26 5.34 -10.86
N THR A 8 -5.03 4.62 -9.75
CA THR A 8 -5.93 3.52 -9.34
C THR A 8 -7.32 4.06 -8.99
N ASP A 9 -7.38 5.09 -8.17
CA ASP A 9 -8.64 5.76 -7.76
C ASP A 9 -8.34 7.20 -7.32
N PRO A 10 -8.31 8.17 -8.26
CA PRO A 10 -8.07 9.57 -7.94
C PRO A 10 -9.13 10.19 -7.02
N THR A 11 -10.36 9.66 -7.04
CA THR A 11 -11.48 10.18 -6.26
C THR A 11 -11.29 9.85 -4.78
N SER A 12 -10.99 8.58 -4.47
CA SER A 12 -10.76 8.14 -3.08
C SER A 12 -9.40 8.58 -2.52
N ALA A 13 -8.44 8.95 -3.38
CA ALA A 13 -7.13 9.42 -2.93
C ALA A 13 -7.19 10.80 -2.23
N PHE A 14 -8.25 11.59 -2.47
CA PHE A 14 -8.44 12.89 -1.87
C PHE A 14 -8.65 12.78 -0.34
N GLY A 15 -7.84 13.50 0.43
CA GLY A 15 -7.82 13.39 1.90
C GLY A 15 -7.12 12.12 2.41
N GLY A 16 -6.43 11.39 1.53
CA GLY A 16 -5.75 10.15 1.87
C GLY A 16 -4.45 10.32 2.65
N ILE A 17 -3.90 9.16 3.05
CA ILE A 17 -2.57 9.02 3.65
C ILE A 17 -1.64 8.40 2.60
N ILE A 18 -0.51 9.04 2.33
CA ILE A 18 0.49 8.54 1.37
C ILE A 18 1.73 8.05 2.12
N ALA A 19 2.12 6.81 1.86
CA ALA A 19 3.36 6.23 2.39
C ALA A 19 4.38 5.96 1.28
N PHE A 20 5.62 6.38 1.52
CA PHE A 20 6.77 6.10 0.68
C PHE A 20 7.72 5.14 1.39
N ASN A 21 8.41 4.30 0.62
CA ASN A 21 9.48 3.43 1.11
C ASN A 21 10.89 3.97 0.77
N ARG A 22 10.95 5.22 0.30
CA ARG A 22 12.16 5.98 -0.04
C ARG A 22 11.93 7.45 0.31
N GLU A 23 13.00 8.23 0.27
CA GLU A 23 12.93 9.67 0.44
C GLU A 23 11.84 10.31 -0.42
N LEU A 24 11.10 11.26 0.15
CA LEU A 24 10.20 12.15 -0.58
C LEU A 24 11.02 13.26 -1.25
N ASP A 25 11.06 13.24 -2.58
CA ASP A 25 11.70 14.27 -3.40
C ASP A 25 10.75 15.44 -3.76
N ALA A 26 11.35 16.53 -4.25
CA ALA A 26 10.65 17.76 -4.59
C ALA A 26 9.63 17.59 -5.73
N GLU A 27 9.97 16.83 -6.77
CA GLU A 27 9.10 16.62 -7.94
C GLU A 27 7.82 15.88 -7.53
N THR A 28 7.97 14.81 -6.75
CA THR A 28 6.86 14.02 -6.23
C THR A 28 6.02 14.84 -5.24
N ALA A 29 6.65 15.60 -4.35
CA ALA A 29 5.94 16.51 -3.45
C ALA A 29 5.09 17.54 -4.21
N GLN A 30 5.66 18.15 -5.26
CA GLN A 30 4.98 19.12 -6.12
C GLN A 30 3.80 18.48 -6.87
N ALA A 31 3.98 17.26 -7.38
CA ALA A 31 2.92 16.50 -8.04
C ALA A 31 1.76 16.17 -7.07
N ILE A 32 2.05 15.87 -5.80
CA ILE A 32 1.03 15.61 -4.78
C ILE A 32 0.19 16.85 -4.51
N ILE A 33 0.83 17.95 -4.09
CA ILE A 33 0.11 19.13 -3.61
C ILE A 33 -0.66 19.88 -4.71
N SER A 34 -0.31 19.64 -5.98
CA SER A 34 -0.97 20.23 -7.14
C SER A 34 -2.21 19.45 -7.59
N ARG A 35 -2.27 18.14 -7.31
CA ARG A 35 -3.35 17.27 -7.81
C ARG A 35 -4.42 16.96 -6.77
N GLN A 36 -4.07 16.93 -5.50
CA GLN A 36 -4.99 16.50 -4.45
C GLN A 36 -4.65 17.10 -3.09
N PHE A 37 -5.69 17.24 -2.27
CA PHE A 37 -5.51 17.40 -0.83
C PHE A 37 -5.10 16.05 -0.24
N VAL A 38 -4.12 16.05 0.65
CA VAL A 38 -3.67 14.86 1.38
C VAL A 38 -3.59 15.19 2.86
N GLU A 39 -3.92 14.23 3.69
CA GLU A 39 -3.95 14.42 5.13
C GLU A 39 -2.58 14.21 5.78
N VAL A 40 -1.90 13.13 5.36
CA VAL A 40 -0.60 12.72 5.90
C VAL A 40 0.28 12.20 4.77
N ILE A 41 1.55 12.59 4.78
CA ILE A 41 2.60 11.98 3.98
C ILE A 41 3.63 11.40 4.94
N ILE A 42 3.95 10.11 4.80
CA ILE A 42 4.98 9.45 5.60
C ILE A 42 6.06 8.86 4.67
N ALA A 43 7.32 9.09 5.01
CA ALA A 43 8.49 8.61 4.26
C ALA A 43 9.67 8.37 5.20
N PRO A 44 10.68 7.56 4.82
CA PRO A 44 11.91 7.42 5.59
C PRO A 44 12.63 8.74 5.83
N SER A 45 12.69 9.59 4.81
CA SER A 45 13.22 10.96 4.83
C SER A 45 12.45 11.84 3.83
N ALA A 46 12.66 13.14 3.89
CA ALA A 46 12.13 14.10 2.93
C ALA A 46 13.20 15.16 2.64
N SER A 47 13.35 15.56 1.38
CA SER A 47 14.27 16.64 1.01
C SER A 47 13.80 17.98 1.58
N GLU A 48 14.72 18.94 1.76
CA GLU A 48 14.35 20.28 2.24
C GLU A 48 13.36 20.98 1.30
N GLU A 49 13.52 20.77 -0.02
CA GLU A 49 12.64 21.30 -1.05
C GLU A 49 11.25 20.67 -0.95
N ALA A 50 11.15 19.35 -0.73
CA ALA A 50 9.88 18.67 -0.52
C ALA A 50 9.14 19.23 0.71
N LEU A 51 9.86 19.50 1.81
CA LEU A 51 9.30 20.13 3.00
C LEU A 51 8.81 21.55 2.71
N LYS A 52 9.58 22.38 1.99
CA LYS A 52 9.16 23.73 1.59
C LYS A 52 7.89 23.70 0.72
N ILE A 53 7.81 22.75 -0.22
CA ILE A 53 6.65 22.58 -1.11
C ILE A 53 5.41 22.18 -0.31
N THR A 54 5.52 21.15 0.53
CA THR A 54 4.40 20.66 1.34
C THR A 54 3.93 21.67 2.39
N ALA A 55 4.83 22.51 2.92
CA ALA A 55 4.50 23.59 3.85
C ALA A 55 3.57 24.65 3.26
N ALA A 56 3.47 24.77 1.93
CA ALA A 56 2.48 25.63 1.28
C ALA A 56 1.02 25.19 1.55
N LYS A 57 0.82 23.98 2.09
CA LYS A 57 -0.49 23.45 2.48
C LYS A 57 -0.53 23.30 4.02
N GLN A 58 -1.15 24.26 4.68
CA GLN A 58 -1.16 24.39 6.16
C GLN A 58 -1.51 23.10 6.92
N ASN A 59 -2.41 22.27 6.38
CA ASN A 59 -2.93 21.08 7.07
C ASN A 59 -2.24 19.77 6.67
N VAL A 60 -1.25 19.80 5.76
CA VAL A 60 -0.51 18.59 5.37
C VAL A 60 0.48 18.24 6.46
N ARG A 61 0.37 17.02 7.00
CA ARG A 61 1.32 16.49 7.99
C ARG A 61 2.37 15.65 7.29
N VAL A 62 3.63 16.07 7.32
CA VAL A 62 4.76 15.28 6.82
C VAL A 62 5.48 14.60 7.99
N LEU A 63 5.58 13.27 7.93
CA LEU A 63 6.22 12.45 8.96
C LEU A 63 7.45 11.76 8.36
N THR A 64 8.60 11.93 9.01
CA THR A 64 9.80 11.14 8.72
C THR A 64 9.91 9.99 9.72
N CYS A 65 10.05 8.77 9.22
CA CYS A 65 10.07 7.56 10.05
C CYS A 65 11.41 6.81 10.06
N GLY A 66 12.42 7.31 9.34
CA GLY A 66 13.68 6.60 9.14
C GLY A 66 13.51 5.36 8.27
N GLN A 67 14.62 4.66 8.02
CA GLN A 67 14.58 3.41 7.26
C GLN A 67 13.99 2.28 8.11
N TRP A 68 13.02 1.55 7.55
CA TRP A 68 12.45 0.39 8.22
C TRP A 68 13.40 -0.80 8.11
N GLY A 69 13.63 -1.46 9.23
CA GLY A 69 14.37 -2.71 9.28
C GLY A 69 13.54 -3.91 8.80
N GLU A 70 14.12 -5.10 8.95
CA GLU A 70 13.42 -6.35 8.65
C GLU A 70 12.22 -6.57 9.58
N ARG A 71 11.23 -7.30 9.07
CA ARG A 71 10.06 -7.65 9.88
C ARG A 71 10.48 -8.71 10.89
N VAL A 72 10.34 -8.38 12.16
CA VAL A 72 10.67 -9.29 13.26
C VAL A 72 9.42 -10.02 13.79
N PRO A 73 9.55 -11.28 14.25
CA PRO A 73 8.52 -11.96 15.00
C PRO A 73 8.05 -11.13 16.19
N GLY A 74 6.78 -11.27 16.53
CA GLY A 74 6.19 -10.57 17.66
C GLY A 74 4.72 -10.87 17.78
N LEU A 75 4.14 -10.42 18.89
CA LEU A 75 2.73 -10.59 19.16
C LEU A 75 1.91 -9.47 18.51
N ASP A 76 0.73 -9.82 18.02
CA ASP A 76 -0.35 -8.94 17.60
C ASP A 76 -1.53 -9.11 18.55
N PHE A 77 -2.18 -7.99 18.88
CA PHE A 77 -3.15 -7.90 19.97
C PHE A 77 -4.45 -7.29 19.49
N LYS A 78 -5.57 -7.97 19.73
CA LYS A 78 -6.90 -7.46 19.40
C LYS A 78 -7.79 -7.43 20.63
N ARG A 79 -8.17 -6.24 21.06
CA ARG A 79 -9.09 -6.04 22.17
C ARG A 79 -10.49 -6.54 21.80
N VAL A 80 -11.12 -7.25 22.72
CA VAL A 80 -12.53 -7.67 22.65
C VAL A 80 -13.23 -7.32 23.97
N ASN A 81 -14.56 -7.37 23.98
CA ASN A 81 -15.28 -7.15 25.23
C ASN A 81 -14.87 -8.22 26.26
N GLY A 82 -14.43 -7.78 27.43
CA GLY A 82 -14.00 -8.68 28.51
C GLY A 82 -12.59 -9.24 28.38
N GLY A 83 -11.80 -8.88 27.37
CA GLY A 83 -10.43 -9.40 27.28
C GLY A 83 -9.61 -8.99 26.07
N LEU A 84 -8.58 -9.79 25.80
CA LEU A 84 -7.59 -9.57 24.75
C LEU A 84 -7.35 -10.87 23.99
N LEU A 85 -7.43 -10.81 22.66
CA LEU A 85 -6.93 -11.86 21.79
C LEU A 85 -5.47 -11.59 21.46
N VAL A 86 -4.65 -12.64 21.51
CA VAL A 86 -3.22 -12.59 21.26
C VAL A 86 -2.88 -13.61 20.18
N GLN A 87 -2.13 -13.19 19.17
CA GLN A 87 -1.66 -14.05 18.08
C GLN A 87 -0.25 -13.64 17.66
N ASP A 88 0.43 -14.51 16.90
CA ASP A 88 1.66 -14.11 16.22
C ASP A 88 1.36 -13.11 15.10
N ARG A 89 2.29 -12.17 14.86
CA ARG A 89 2.24 -11.30 13.69
C ARG A 89 2.31 -12.13 12.42
N ASP A 90 1.43 -11.82 11.48
CA ASP A 90 1.44 -12.45 10.16
C ASP A 90 2.61 -11.92 9.30
N LEU A 91 3.75 -12.61 9.38
CA LEU A 91 4.93 -12.35 8.58
C LEU A 91 4.95 -13.06 7.22
N GLY A 92 3.96 -13.92 6.94
CA GLY A 92 3.94 -14.77 5.76
C GLY A 92 3.96 -14.00 4.45
N MET A 93 4.84 -14.38 3.53
CA MET A 93 4.94 -13.82 2.19
C MET A 93 5.10 -14.98 1.22
N VAL A 94 4.55 -14.86 0.01
CA VAL A 94 4.65 -15.90 -1.02
C VAL A 94 5.70 -15.47 -2.04
N GLY A 95 6.70 -16.33 -2.24
CA GLY A 95 7.72 -16.25 -3.29
C GLY A 95 7.27 -16.89 -4.60
N ALA A 96 8.07 -16.72 -5.65
CA ALA A 96 7.76 -17.29 -6.97
C ALA A 96 7.85 -18.83 -6.96
N GLU A 97 8.79 -19.35 -6.17
CA GLU A 97 9.10 -20.75 -5.94
C GLU A 97 7.98 -21.53 -5.23
N GLU A 98 7.11 -20.81 -4.50
CA GLU A 98 5.96 -21.39 -3.82
C GLU A 98 4.71 -21.47 -4.72
N LEU A 99 4.76 -20.85 -5.92
CA LEU A 99 3.63 -20.83 -6.83
C LEU A 99 3.50 -22.15 -7.59
N ARG A 100 2.28 -22.67 -7.63
CA ARG A 100 1.90 -23.82 -8.45
C ARG A 100 0.94 -23.37 -9.55
N VAL A 101 1.32 -23.58 -10.81
CA VAL A 101 0.43 -23.36 -11.96
C VAL A 101 -0.56 -24.52 -12.07
N VAL A 102 -1.86 -24.22 -11.93
CA VAL A 102 -2.95 -25.21 -11.94
C VAL A 102 -3.78 -25.19 -13.23
N THR A 103 -3.39 -24.37 -14.20
CA THR A 103 -4.08 -24.19 -15.49
C THR A 103 -3.24 -24.72 -16.65
N LYS A 104 -3.85 -24.94 -17.81
CA LYS A 104 -3.14 -25.36 -19.04
C LYS A 104 -2.19 -24.28 -19.58
N ARG A 105 -2.62 -23.01 -19.50
CA ARG A 105 -1.84 -21.86 -19.99
C ARG A 105 -0.83 -21.45 -18.92
N GLN A 106 0.45 -21.43 -19.29
CA GLN A 106 1.49 -20.88 -18.45
C GLN A 106 1.40 -19.34 -18.41
N PRO A 107 1.55 -18.72 -17.23
CA PRO A 107 1.65 -17.27 -17.14
C PRO A 107 2.99 -16.81 -17.76
N SER A 108 2.97 -15.65 -18.39
CA SER A 108 4.20 -14.94 -18.74
C SER A 108 4.92 -14.44 -17.49
N GLU A 109 6.19 -14.08 -17.64
CA GLU A 109 6.96 -13.49 -16.54
C GLU A 109 6.32 -12.22 -15.97
N GLN A 110 5.70 -11.39 -16.83
CA GLN A 110 5.02 -10.19 -16.38
C GLN A 110 3.77 -10.52 -15.56
N GLU A 111 2.99 -11.52 -15.97
CA GLU A 111 1.83 -11.98 -15.21
C GLU A 111 2.24 -12.58 -13.86
N LEU A 112 3.36 -13.29 -13.79
CA LEU A 112 3.91 -13.78 -12.52
C LEU A 112 4.33 -12.62 -11.60
N ARG A 113 5.01 -11.60 -12.14
CA ARG A 113 5.36 -10.38 -11.38
C ARG A 113 4.13 -9.66 -10.85
N ASP A 114 3.10 -9.51 -11.69
CA ASP A 114 1.84 -8.88 -11.32
C ASP A 114 1.08 -9.72 -10.27
N ALA A 115 1.09 -11.05 -10.38
CA ALA A 115 0.48 -11.94 -9.40
C ALA A 115 1.16 -11.84 -8.02
N LEU A 116 2.49 -11.82 -7.99
CA LEU A 116 3.25 -11.62 -6.74
C LEU A 116 3.00 -10.24 -6.13
N PHE A 117 2.91 -9.18 -6.95
CA PHE A 117 2.53 -7.86 -6.46
C PHE A 117 1.09 -7.85 -5.93
N CYS A 118 0.16 -8.49 -6.63
CA CYS A 118 -1.24 -8.64 -6.23
C CYS A 118 -1.36 -9.33 -4.87
N TRP A 119 -0.64 -10.44 -4.66
CA TRP A 119 -0.59 -11.14 -3.38
C TRP A 119 -0.14 -10.24 -2.22
N LYS A 120 0.94 -9.47 -2.45
CA LYS A 120 1.46 -8.52 -1.45
C LYS A 120 0.41 -7.48 -1.05
N VAL A 121 -0.35 -6.95 -2.00
CA VAL A 121 -1.41 -5.98 -1.73
C VAL A 121 -2.58 -6.66 -1.00
N ALA A 122 -3.07 -7.79 -1.52
CA ALA A 122 -4.23 -8.50 -0.99
C ALA A 122 -4.06 -8.89 0.49
N LYS A 123 -2.84 -9.23 0.93
CA LYS A 123 -2.51 -9.52 2.34
C LYS A 123 -2.92 -8.38 3.29
N PHE A 124 -2.79 -7.12 2.87
CA PHE A 124 -3.04 -5.95 3.72
C PHE A 124 -4.43 -5.33 3.52
N VAL A 125 -5.14 -5.71 2.47
CA VAL A 125 -6.54 -5.30 2.26
C VAL A 125 -7.44 -6.08 3.21
N LYS A 126 -8.43 -5.42 3.81
CA LYS A 126 -9.36 -6.08 4.75
C LYS A 126 -10.22 -7.13 4.04
N SER A 127 -10.25 -8.34 4.61
CA SER A 127 -11.05 -9.44 4.08
C SER A 127 -12.57 -9.18 4.14
N ASN A 128 -13.36 -9.70 3.21
CA ASN A 128 -12.93 -10.39 1.98
C ASN A 128 -12.40 -9.38 0.94
N ALA A 129 -11.38 -9.77 0.17
CA ALA A 129 -10.70 -8.87 -0.76
C ALA A 129 -10.55 -9.46 -2.16
N ILE A 130 -10.69 -8.61 -3.18
CA ILE A 130 -10.31 -8.86 -4.59
C ILE A 130 -9.40 -7.72 -5.02
N VAL A 131 -8.25 -8.05 -5.59
CA VAL A 131 -7.28 -7.05 -6.08
C VAL A 131 -6.98 -7.33 -7.54
N TYR A 132 -7.11 -6.31 -8.38
CA TYR A 132 -6.69 -6.34 -9.78
C TYR A 132 -5.41 -5.54 -9.96
N VAL A 133 -4.47 -6.10 -10.70
CA VAL A 133 -3.15 -5.51 -10.94
C VAL A 133 -2.82 -5.59 -12.42
N LYS A 134 -2.12 -4.58 -12.93
CA LYS A 134 -1.46 -4.59 -14.23
C LYS A 134 -0.17 -3.78 -14.15
N ASN A 135 0.94 -4.32 -14.65
CA ASN A 135 2.24 -3.63 -14.70
C ASN A 135 2.71 -3.09 -13.33
N ASN A 136 2.64 -3.92 -12.29
CA ASN A 136 2.99 -3.59 -10.90
C ASN A 136 2.23 -2.36 -10.36
N MET A 137 0.97 -2.23 -10.74
CA MET A 137 0.05 -1.18 -10.30
C MET A 137 -1.33 -1.79 -10.06
N THR A 138 -1.97 -1.42 -8.96
CA THR A 138 -3.38 -1.74 -8.71
C THR A 138 -4.28 -1.01 -9.71
N ILE A 139 -5.26 -1.70 -10.28
CA ILE A 139 -6.27 -1.09 -11.17
C ILE A 139 -7.69 -1.20 -10.60
N GLY A 140 -7.85 -1.93 -9.50
CA GLY A 140 -9.12 -2.05 -8.77
C GLY A 140 -8.90 -2.84 -7.48
N ILE A 141 -9.59 -2.44 -6.41
CA ILE A 141 -9.56 -3.11 -5.12
C ILE A 141 -10.98 -3.18 -4.58
N GLY A 142 -11.49 -4.40 -4.44
CA GLY A 142 -12.69 -4.74 -3.71
C GLY A 142 -12.36 -5.19 -2.30
N ALA A 143 -13.00 -4.64 -1.27
CA ALA A 143 -12.68 -4.95 0.12
C ALA A 143 -13.89 -4.85 1.05
N GLY A 144 -13.89 -5.67 2.09
CA GLY A 144 -14.82 -5.53 3.23
C GLY A 144 -16.26 -6.00 2.99
N GLN A 145 -16.58 -6.54 1.82
CA GLN A 145 -17.89 -7.13 1.56
C GLN A 145 -18.00 -8.55 2.13
N MET A 146 -19.20 -8.95 2.55
CA MET A 146 -19.46 -10.31 3.03
C MET A 146 -19.26 -11.37 1.94
N SER A 147 -19.61 -11.04 0.70
CA SER A 147 -19.38 -11.90 -0.47
C SER A 147 -18.36 -11.26 -1.41
N ARG A 148 -17.40 -12.09 -1.84
CA ARG A 148 -16.39 -11.71 -2.87
C ARG A 148 -17.04 -11.38 -4.21
N VAL A 149 -18.21 -11.93 -4.51
CA VAL A 149 -18.91 -11.68 -5.79
C VAL A 149 -19.36 -10.22 -5.91
N TYR A 150 -19.58 -9.53 -4.79
CA TYR A 150 -19.93 -8.12 -4.75
C TYR A 150 -18.72 -7.20 -4.48
N SER A 151 -17.53 -7.76 -4.26
CA SER A 151 -16.30 -7.00 -3.94
C SER A 151 -15.71 -6.39 -5.19
#